data_AF-A0A2L0EYJ7-F1
#
_entry.id   AF-A0A2L0EYJ7-F1
#
_cell.length_a   1.000
_cell.length_b   1.000
_cell.length_c   1.000
_cell.angle_alpha   90.00
_cell.angle_beta   90.00
_cell.angle_gamma   90.00
#
_symmetry.space_group_name_H-M   'P 1'
#
loop_
_entity.id
_entity.type
_entity.pdbx_description
1 polymer ?
#
loop_
_entity_poly.entity_id
_entity_poly.type
_entity_poly.pdbx_seq_one_letter_code
_entity_poly.pdbx_strand_id
1 'polypeptide(L)'
;MFFWDVKALRVALAHGTLSERARFVYLFIFVSIALVAPALLRDSRALNAWDKIQWGVGIAAHALGTLWLYHLNGGSRGRRFLEKYLSLSWVYTARFLVMVVLPVWVPVHLGIGLLGLARDSTGPFDVAMSLLLDVAYYVGFGRHIRWTVAAEAAAQRGAAADAAQGISPRDAQSSGAQAPRAS
;
A
#
# COMPACT_ATOMS: atom_id res chain seq x y z
N MET A 1 12.54 -1.47 9.91
CA MET A 1 11.69 -1.73 8.72
C MET A 1 10.30 -2.10 9.22
N PHE A 2 9.24 -1.61 8.58
CA PHE A 2 7.87 -1.91 9.00
C PHE A 2 7.35 -3.09 8.19
N PHE A 3 6.92 -4.16 8.88
CA PHE A 3 6.38 -5.35 8.23
C PHE A 3 4.85 -5.41 8.30
N TRP A 4 4.28 -4.98 9.43
CA TRP A 4 2.84 -5.03 9.68
C TRP A 4 2.24 -3.66 9.98
N ASP A 5 2.97 -2.76 10.65
CA ASP A 5 2.40 -1.51 11.12
C ASP A 5 2.35 -0.40 10.05
N VAL A 6 1.23 -0.35 9.33
CA VAL A 6 0.92 0.73 8.37
C VAL A 6 0.79 2.10 9.04
N LYS A 7 0.44 2.20 10.33
CA LYS A 7 0.35 3.50 11.02
C LYS A 7 1.74 4.08 11.23
N ALA A 8 2.64 3.31 11.85
CA ALA A 8 4.01 3.73 12.08
C ALA A 8 4.76 4.01 10.77
N LEU A 9 4.56 3.17 9.74
CA LEU A 9 5.15 3.39 8.43
C LEU A 9 4.68 4.72 7.80
N ARG A 10 3.39 5.03 7.86
CA ARG A 10 2.86 6.28 7.30
C ARG A 10 3.44 7.51 7.98
N VAL A 11 3.58 7.47 9.31
CA VAL A 11 4.22 8.55 10.08
C VAL A 11 5.67 8.72 9.63
N ALA A 12 6.43 7.62 9.54
CA ALA A 12 7.83 7.67 9.08
C ALA A 12 7.97 8.20 7.65
N LEU A 13 7.04 7.85 6.75
CA LEU A 13 6.99 8.40 5.40
C LEU A 13 6.74 9.90 5.42
N ALA A 14 5.75 10.36 6.18
CA ALA A 14 5.38 11.77 6.25
C ALA A 14 6.52 12.65 6.80
N HIS A 15 7.31 12.14 7.75
CA HIS A 15 8.47 12.86 8.29
C HIS A 15 9.78 12.63 7.54
N GLY A 16 9.79 11.74 6.54
CA GLY A 16 11.00 11.44 5.78
C GLY A 16 12.07 10.68 6.53
N THR A 17 11.71 9.98 7.61
CA THR A 17 12.65 9.30 8.50
C THR A 17 12.99 7.87 8.07
N LEU A 18 12.56 7.44 6.89
CA LEU A 18 12.91 6.15 6.32
C LEU A 18 14.38 6.13 5.90
N SER A 19 15.14 5.20 6.48
CA SER A 19 16.55 4.98 6.12
C SER A 19 16.68 4.43 4.71
N GLU A 20 17.81 4.71 4.06
CA GLU A 20 18.12 4.21 2.71
C GLU A 20 18.10 2.69 2.64
N ARG A 21 18.64 2.01 3.66
CA ARG A 21 18.56 0.56 3.81
C ARG A 21 17.11 0.06 3.75
N ALA A 22 16.17 0.74 4.43
CA ALA A 22 14.78 0.34 4.40
C ALA A 22 14.15 0.55 3.01
N ARG A 23 14.47 1.66 2.32
CA ARG A 23 14.02 1.92 0.94
C ARG A 23 14.50 0.83 -0.02
N PHE A 24 15.78 0.47 0.08
CA PHE A 24 16.37 -0.61 -0.71
C PHE A 24 15.64 -1.93 -0.48
N VAL A 25 15.36 -2.31 0.78
CA VAL A 25 14.67 -3.57 1.07
C VAL A 25 13.26 -3.59 0.49
N TYR A 26 12.50 -2.48 0.55
CA TYR A 26 11.18 -2.42 -0.09
C TYR A 26 11.25 -2.56 -1.62
N LEU A 27 12.22 -1.90 -2.26
CA LEU A 27 12.44 -2.06 -3.70
C LEU A 27 12.84 -3.51 -4.03
N PHE A 28 13.75 -4.09 -3.28
CA PHE A 28 14.21 -5.47 -3.46
C PHE A 28 13.05 -6.45 -3.39
N ILE A 29 12.20 -6.37 -2.36
CA ILE A 29 11.00 -7.21 -2.22
C ILE A 29 10.08 -7.06 -3.43
N PHE A 30 9.82 -5.82 -3.86
CA PHE A 30 8.94 -5.56 -5.01
C PHE A 30 9.48 -6.21 -6.29
N VAL A 31 10.76 -6.04 -6.58
CA VAL A 31 11.41 -6.64 -7.77
C VAL A 31 11.46 -8.17 -7.66
N SER A 32 11.79 -8.72 -6.49
CA SER A 32 11.81 -10.17 -6.27
C SER A 32 10.44 -10.81 -6.51
N ILE A 33 9.36 -10.20 -6.01
CA ILE A 33 7.99 -10.68 -6.23
C ILE A 33 7.63 -10.61 -7.71
N ALA A 34 7.93 -9.50 -8.38
CA ALA A 34 7.65 -9.34 -9.81
C ALA A 34 8.36 -10.40 -10.67
N LEU A 35 9.55 -10.86 -10.27
CA LEU A 35 10.30 -11.91 -10.96
C LEU A 35 9.77 -13.31 -10.65
N VAL A 36 9.43 -13.59 -9.39
CA VAL A 36 9.06 -14.94 -8.92
C VAL A 36 7.59 -15.27 -9.17
N ALA A 37 6.69 -14.30 -9.01
CA ALA A 37 5.25 -14.55 -9.09
C ALA A 37 4.81 -15.17 -10.43
N PRO A 38 5.28 -14.71 -11.61
CA PRO A 38 4.93 -15.35 -12.88
C PRO A 38 5.41 -16.80 -12.97
N ALA A 39 6.56 -17.13 -12.36
CA ALA A 39 7.09 -18.49 -12.37
C ALA A 39 6.27 -19.43 -11.48
N LEU A 40 5.79 -18.95 -10.32
CA LEU A 40 4.94 -19.73 -9.41
C LEU A 40 3.52 -19.93 -9.95
N LEU A 41 3.02 -18.98 -10.73
CA LEU A 41 1.65 -18.99 -11.27
C LEU A 41 1.56 -19.57 -12.68
N ARG A 42 2.65 -20.17 -13.19
CA ARG A 42 2.67 -20.77 -14.52
C ARG A 42 1.87 -22.07 -14.51
N ASP A 43 0.58 -21.97 -14.81
CA ASP A 43 -0.26 -23.13 -15.08
C ASP A 43 -0.01 -23.65 -16.50
N SER A 44 0.08 -24.97 -16.66
CA SER A 44 0.25 -25.65 -17.96
C SER A 44 -1.08 -25.85 -18.70
N ARG A 45 -2.21 -25.43 -18.11
CA ARG A 45 -3.55 -25.55 -18.71
C ARG A 45 -3.78 -24.53 -19.84
N ALA A 46 -4.65 -24.89 -20.78
CA ALA A 46 -5.06 -24.00 -21.84
C ALA A 46 -5.89 -22.83 -21.26
N LEU A 47 -5.42 -21.60 -21.46
CA LEU A 47 -6.10 -20.39 -21.01
C LEU A 47 -7.44 -20.22 -21.75
N ASN A 48 -8.54 -20.19 -20.99
CA ASN A 48 -9.86 -19.90 -21.52
C ASN A 48 -10.04 -18.38 -21.75
N ALA A 49 -11.17 -17.97 -22.34
CA ALA A 49 -11.43 -16.57 -22.63
C ALA A 49 -11.53 -15.70 -21.35
N TRP A 50 -12.11 -16.24 -20.27
CA TRP A 50 -12.23 -15.56 -18.98
C TRP A 50 -10.88 -15.35 -18.31
N ASP A 51 -9.94 -16.28 -18.43
CA ASP A 51 -8.56 -16.09 -17.94
C ASP A 51 -7.92 -14.85 -18.57
N LYS A 52 -8.06 -14.72 -19.90
CA LYS A 52 -7.52 -13.58 -20.66
C LYS A 52 -8.20 -12.27 -20.28
N ILE A 53 -9.52 -12.30 -20.10
CA ILE A 53 -10.29 -11.13 -19.64
C ILE A 53 -9.83 -10.74 -18.23
N GLN A 54 -9.70 -11.69 -17.30
CA GLN A 54 -9.25 -11.45 -15.94
C GLN A 54 -7.87 -10.77 -15.92
N TRP A 55 -6.94 -11.28 -16.73
CA TRP A 55 -5.61 -10.69 -16.87
C TRP A 55 -5.68 -9.27 -17.42
N GLY A 56 -6.45 -9.04 -18.49
CA GLY A 56 -6.61 -7.70 -19.08
C GLY A 56 -7.23 -6.70 -18.10
N VAL A 57 -8.27 -7.12 -17.38
CA VAL A 57 -8.91 -6.31 -16.33
C VAL A 57 -7.93 -6.02 -15.19
N GLY A 58 -7.19 -7.02 -14.72
CA GLY A 58 -6.19 -6.85 -13.66
C GLY A 58 -5.08 -5.88 -14.05
N ILE A 59 -4.56 -5.96 -15.27
CA ILE A 59 -3.56 -5.02 -15.81
C ILE A 59 -4.14 -3.60 -15.86
N ALA A 60 -5.37 -3.44 -16.39
CA ALA A 60 -6.03 -2.15 -16.47
C ALA A 60 -6.27 -1.56 -15.07
N ALA A 61 -6.76 -2.36 -14.12
CA ALA A 61 -6.97 -1.95 -12.74
C ALA A 61 -5.64 -1.53 -12.07
N HIS A 62 -4.55 -2.26 -12.29
CA HIS A 62 -3.24 -1.91 -11.76
C HIS A 62 -2.69 -0.60 -12.34
N ALA A 63 -2.80 -0.42 -13.67
CA ALA A 63 -2.34 0.79 -14.34
C ALA A 63 -3.16 2.02 -13.87
N LEU A 64 -4.49 1.93 -13.94
CA LEU A 64 -5.39 3.02 -13.54
C LEU A 64 -5.29 3.32 -12.05
N GLY A 65 -5.21 2.28 -11.22
CA GLY A 65 -5.03 2.42 -9.77
C GLY A 65 -3.71 3.11 -9.43
N THR A 66 -2.61 2.72 -10.07
CA THR A 66 -1.30 3.35 -9.85
C THR A 66 -1.29 4.82 -10.30
N LEU A 67 -1.87 5.12 -11.47
CA LEU A 67 -2.02 6.50 -11.95
C LEU A 67 -2.88 7.33 -10.99
N TRP A 68 -3.98 6.76 -10.50
CA TRP A 68 -4.82 7.42 -9.51
C TRP A 68 -4.07 7.70 -8.20
N LEU A 69 -3.29 6.75 -7.67
CA LEU A 69 -2.44 6.96 -6.50
C LEU A 69 -1.38 8.03 -6.74
N TYR A 70 -0.80 8.09 -7.94
CA TYR A 70 0.14 9.14 -8.34
C TYR A 70 -0.52 10.52 -8.29
N HIS A 71 -1.74 10.65 -8.80
CA HIS A 71 -2.52 11.89 -8.70
C HIS A 71 -2.90 12.23 -7.25
N LEU A 72 -3.27 11.25 -6.42
CA LEU A 72 -3.53 11.45 -5.00
C LEU A 72 -2.28 11.92 -4.23
N ASN A 73 -1.08 11.57 -4.71
CA ASN A 73 0.18 12.07 -4.15
C ASN A 73 0.50 13.52 -4.59
N GLY A 74 -0.33 14.14 -5.43
CA GLY A 74 -0.09 15.47 -6.00
C GLY A 74 0.43 15.48 -7.44
N GLY A 75 0.49 14.32 -8.09
CA GLY A 75 0.97 14.18 -9.47
C GLY A 75 2.40 14.69 -9.62
N SER A 76 2.62 15.57 -10.61
CA SER A 76 3.94 16.17 -10.90
C SER A 76 4.47 17.07 -9.77
N ARG A 77 3.61 17.58 -8.90
CA ARG A 77 3.98 18.35 -7.71
C ARG A 77 4.14 17.48 -6.46
N GLY A 78 3.81 16.20 -6.58
CA GLY A 78 3.93 15.24 -5.49
C GLY A 78 5.38 14.94 -5.14
N ARG A 79 5.63 14.65 -3.86
CA ARG A 79 6.98 14.30 -3.38
C ARG A 79 7.05 12.82 -3.03
N ARG A 80 8.19 12.20 -3.33
CA ARG A 80 8.57 10.85 -2.87
C ARG A 80 7.52 9.77 -3.19
N PHE A 81 6.86 9.87 -4.34
CA PHE A 81 5.80 8.94 -4.74
C PHE A 81 6.29 7.49 -4.73
N LEU A 82 7.43 7.21 -5.38
CA LEU A 82 7.95 5.85 -5.49
C LEU A 82 8.27 5.24 -4.12
N GLU A 83 8.84 6.03 -3.21
CA GLU A 83 9.13 5.60 -1.85
C GLU A 83 7.84 5.25 -1.08
N LYS A 84 6.83 6.13 -1.13
CA LYS A 84 5.53 5.89 -0.51
C LYS A 84 4.86 4.67 -1.13
N TYR A 85 4.87 4.57 -2.46
CA TYR A 85 4.23 3.49 -3.21
C TYR A 85 4.83 2.14 -2.83
N LEU A 86 6.17 1.99 -2.90
CA LEU A 86 6.84 0.71 -2.63
C LEU A 86 6.73 0.29 -1.16
N SER A 87 6.93 1.24 -0.24
CA SER A 87 6.90 0.90 1.19
C SER A 87 5.48 0.61 1.69
N LEU A 88 4.49 1.42 1.29
CA LEU A 88 3.11 1.20 1.69
C LEU A 88 2.49 0.00 0.97
N SER A 89 2.80 -0.24 -0.31
CA SER A 89 2.23 -1.38 -1.03
C SER A 89 2.58 -2.69 -0.34
N TRP A 90 3.83 -2.87 0.11
CA TRP A 90 4.20 -4.08 0.85
C TRP A 90 3.36 -4.29 2.12
N VAL A 91 3.38 -3.31 3.03
CA VAL A 91 2.74 -3.46 4.34
C VAL A 91 1.20 -3.47 4.22
N TYR A 92 0.66 -2.67 3.30
CA TYR A 92 -0.78 -2.63 3.05
C TYR A 92 -1.27 -3.89 2.34
N THR A 93 -0.57 -4.41 1.32
CA THR A 93 -0.89 -5.68 0.67
C THR A 93 -0.87 -6.83 1.66
N ALA A 94 0.14 -6.93 2.53
CA ALA A 94 0.19 -7.97 3.55
C ALA A 94 -1.03 -7.92 4.48
N ARG A 95 -1.43 -6.73 4.93
CA ARG A 95 -2.64 -6.56 5.76
C ARG A 95 -3.92 -6.84 4.99
N PHE A 96 -4.06 -6.33 3.77
CA PHE A 96 -5.24 -6.53 2.94
C PHE A 96 -5.43 -8.01 2.61
N LEU A 97 -4.34 -8.72 2.33
CA LEU A 97 -4.36 -10.17 2.11
C LEU A 97 -4.89 -10.91 3.34
N VAL A 98 -4.34 -10.64 4.52
CA VAL A 98 -4.70 -11.36 5.76
C VAL A 98 -6.08 -10.96 6.30
N MET A 99 -6.44 -9.68 6.22
CA MET A 99 -7.66 -9.15 6.85
C MET A 99 -8.87 -9.12 5.92
N VAL A 100 -8.67 -9.10 4.60
CA VAL A 100 -9.77 -8.96 3.63
C VAL A 100 -9.79 -10.14 2.68
N VAL A 101 -8.68 -10.43 2.01
CA VAL A 101 -8.66 -11.51 1.00
C VAL A 101 -8.91 -12.85 1.66
N LEU A 102 -8.08 -13.30 2.61
CA LEU A 102 -8.23 -14.64 3.23
C LEU A 102 -9.63 -14.86 3.85
N PRO A 103 -10.20 -13.93 4.63
CA PRO A 103 -11.54 -14.12 5.22
C PRO A 103 -12.68 -14.12 4.19
N VAL A 104 -12.48 -13.55 3.00
CA VAL A 104 -13.47 -13.59 1.91
C VAL A 104 -13.25 -14.81 1.02
N TRP A 105 -12.01 -15.03 0.58
CA TRP A 105 -11.64 -16.09 -0.35
C TRP A 105 -11.86 -17.50 0.22
N VAL A 106 -11.42 -17.73 1.46
CA VAL A 106 -11.45 -19.07 2.07
C VAL A 106 -12.90 -19.57 2.24
N PRO A 107 -13.84 -18.82 2.83
CA PRO A 107 -15.22 -19.29 2.97
C PRO A 107 -15.94 -19.43 1.64
N VAL A 108 -15.68 -18.53 0.68
CA VAL A 108 -16.29 -18.61 -0.65
C VAL A 108 -15.87 -19.90 -1.35
N HIS A 109 -14.58 -20.21 -1.38
CA HIS A 109 -14.08 -21.43 -2.03
C HIS A 109 -14.46 -22.70 -1.28
N LEU A 110 -14.43 -22.66 0.06
CA LEU A 110 -14.89 -23.77 0.87
C LEU A 110 -16.38 -24.05 0.64
N GLY A 111 -17.23 -23.01 0.60
CA GLY A 111 -18.66 -23.14 0.32
C GLY A 111 -18.94 -23.67 -1.08
N ILE A 112 -18.26 -23.15 -2.10
CA ILE A 112 -18.37 -23.64 -3.48
C ILE A 112 -17.97 -25.12 -3.57
N GLY A 113 -16.88 -25.51 -2.91
CA GLY A 113 -16.41 -26.90 -2.85
C GLY A 113 -17.40 -27.82 -2.15
N LEU A 114 -17.88 -27.44 -0.97
CA LEU A 114 -18.85 -28.22 -0.19
C LEU A 114 -20.20 -28.39 -0.89
N LEU A 115 -20.63 -27.42 -1.69
CA LEU A 115 -21.86 -27.48 -2.48
C LEU A 115 -21.71 -28.21 -3.83
N GLY A 116 -20.51 -28.69 -4.16
CA GLY A 116 -20.24 -29.32 -5.46
C GLY A 116 -20.34 -28.36 -6.66
N LEU A 117 -20.24 -27.05 -6.41
CA LEU A 117 -20.31 -26.00 -7.43
C LEU A 117 -18.93 -25.62 -7.98
N ALA A 118 -17.89 -26.33 -7.56
CA ALA A 118 -16.53 -26.09 -8.01
C ALA A 118 -16.44 -26.22 -9.53
N ARG A 119 -15.84 -25.21 -10.16
CA ARG A 119 -15.56 -25.20 -11.60
C ARG A 119 -14.05 -25.31 -11.79
N ASP A 120 -13.65 -26.10 -12.78
CA ASP A 120 -12.25 -26.27 -13.14
C ASP A 120 -11.70 -25.10 -13.98
N SER A 121 -12.52 -24.08 -14.23
CA SER A 121 -12.22 -22.96 -15.13
C SER A 121 -12.74 -21.63 -14.58
N THR A 122 -11.94 -20.59 -14.74
CA THR A 122 -12.32 -19.19 -14.47
C THR A 122 -13.61 -18.82 -15.20
N GLY A 123 -14.51 -18.14 -14.50
CA GLY A 123 -15.77 -17.64 -15.02
C GLY A 123 -15.99 -16.15 -14.72
N PRO A 124 -17.16 -15.61 -15.10
CA PRO A 124 -17.48 -14.19 -14.91
C PRO A 124 -17.51 -13.77 -13.44
N PHE A 125 -17.87 -14.69 -12.53
CA PHE A 125 -17.88 -14.44 -11.10
C PHE A 125 -16.46 -14.16 -10.56
N ASP A 126 -15.47 -14.93 -11.02
CA ASP A 126 -14.06 -14.77 -10.60
C ASP A 126 -13.50 -13.42 -11.05
N VAL A 127 -13.83 -13.00 -12.28
CA VAL A 127 -13.45 -11.69 -12.81
C VAL A 127 -14.10 -10.56 -12.01
N ALA A 128 -15.40 -10.65 -11.75
CA ALA A 128 -16.14 -9.63 -10.99
C ALA A 128 -15.63 -9.51 -9.55
N MET A 129 -15.37 -10.65 -8.89
CA MET A 129 -14.81 -10.68 -7.54
C MET A 129 -13.39 -10.11 -7.51
N SER A 130 -12.55 -10.48 -8.47
CA SER A 130 -11.18 -9.95 -8.58
C SER A 130 -11.19 -8.44 -8.77
N LEU A 131 -12.03 -7.92 -9.67
CA LEU A 131 -12.18 -6.48 -9.89
C LEU A 131 -12.66 -5.76 -8.64
N LEU A 132 -13.64 -6.33 -7.91
CA LEU A 132 -14.12 -5.75 -6.66
C LEU A 132 -13.00 -5.65 -5.62
N LEU A 133 -12.18 -6.70 -5.49
CA LEU A 133 -11.04 -6.72 -4.58
C LEU A 133 -9.97 -5.72 -5.00
N ASP A 134 -9.66 -5.61 -6.29
CA ASP A 134 -8.71 -4.62 -6.83
C ASP A 134 -9.17 -3.19 -6.52
N VAL A 135 -10.45 -2.88 -6.75
CA VAL A 135 -11.02 -1.57 -6.44
C VAL A 135 -10.96 -1.29 -4.94
N ALA A 136 -11.36 -2.26 -4.10
CA ALA A 136 -11.31 -2.11 -2.65
C ALA A 136 -9.88 -1.90 -2.14
N TYR A 137 -8.92 -2.64 -2.70
CA TYR A 137 -7.50 -2.51 -2.41
C TYR A 137 -7.01 -1.09 -2.74
N TYR A 138 -7.20 -0.64 -3.99
CA TYR A 138 -6.73 0.68 -4.41
C TYR A 138 -7.40 1.80 -3.62
N VAL A 139 -8.72 1.73 -3.37
CA VAL A 139 -9.44 2.74 -2.58
C VAL A 139 -8.85 2.87 -1.17
N GLY A 140 -8.58 1.75 -0.49
CA GLY A 140 -7.96 1.78 0.83
C GLY A 140 -6.51 2.25 0.80
N PHE A 141 -5.73 1.83 -0.20
CA PHE A 141 -4.36 2.30 -0.40
C PHE A 141 -4.34 3.83 -0.66
N GLY A 142 -5.26 4.34 -1.47
CA GLY A 142 -5.40 5.77 -1.75
C GLY A 142 -5.67 6.60 -0.50
N ARG A 143 -6.44 6.07 0.46
CA ARG A 143 -6.63 6.72 1.78
C ARG A 143 -5.29 6.85 2.53
N HIS A 144 -4.42 5.85 2.45
CA HIS A 144 -3.10 5.92 3.08
C HIS A 144 -2.17 6.94 2.40
N ILE A 145 -2.16 7.00 1.07
CA ILE A 145 -1.39 8.02 0.34
C ILE A 145 -1.86 9.42 0.70
N ARG A 146 -3.17 9.70 0.64
CA ARG A 146 -3.72 11.02 1.01
C ARG A 146 -3.37 11.42 2.44
N TRP A 147 -3.41 10.47 3.37
CA TRP A 147 -3.02 10.75 4.75
C TRP A 147 -1.55 11.20 4.85
N THR A 148 -0.63 10.54 4.13
CA THR A 148 0.79 10.94 4.15
C THR A 148 0.99 12.33 3.55
N VAL A 149 0.28 12.67 2.47
CA VAL A 149 0.34 14.00 1.85
C VAL A 149 -0.20 15.08 2.80
N ALA A 150 -1.33 14.83 3.46
CA ALA A 150 -1.92 15.75 4.41
C ALA A 150 -0.99 15.98 5.63
N ALA A 151 -0.39 14.91 6.15
CA ALA A 151 0.56 14.98 7.25
C ALA A 151 1.84 15.76 6.88
N GLU A 152 2.38 15.54 5.67
CA GLU A 152 3.52 16.31 5.14
C GLU A 152 3.21 17.80 5.05
N ALA A 153 2.03 18.15 4.52
CA ALA A 153 1.60 19.54 4.39
C ALA A 153 1.38 20.20 5.75
N ALA A 154 0.92 19.45 6.76
CA ALA A 154 0.81 19.96 8.13
C ALA A 154 2.20 20.21 8.76
N ALA A 155 3.12 19.26 8.62
CA ALA A 155 4.48 19.40 9.13
C ALA A 155 5.24 20.58 8.51
N GLN A 156 5.11 20.79 7.20
CA GLN A 156 5.73 21.91 6.50
C GLN A 156 5.17 23.27 6.95
N ARG A 157 3.84 23.36 7.19
CA ARG A 157 3.21 24.58 7.70
C ARG A 157 3.65 24.91 9.12
N GLY A 158 3.77 23.91 9.99
CA GLY A 158 4.28 24.09 11.36
C GLY A 158 5.72 24.63 11.34
N ALA A 159 6.61 23.99 10.58
CA ALA A 159 8.00 24.44 10.44
C ALA A 159 8.13 25.87 9.88
N ALA A 160 7.27 26.25 8.93
CA ALA A 160 7.24 27.61 8.39
C ALA A 160 6.75 28.64 9.42
N ALA A 161 5.77 28.28 10.26
CA ALA A 161 5.28 29.14 11.34
C ALA A 161 6.34 29.36 12.43
N ASP A 162 7.03 28.29 12.85
CA ASP A 162 8.11 28.37 13.85
C ASP A 162 9.27 29.24 13.36
N ALA A 163 9.65 29.09 12.08
CA ALA A 163 10.67 29.92 11.45
C ALA A 163 10.26 31.40 11.36
N ALA A 164 8.99 31.69 11.08
CA ALA A 164 8.47 33.06 11.04
C ALA A 164 8.43 33.72 12.43
N GLN A 165 8.33 32.93 13.49
CA GLN A 165 8.36 33.41 14.88
C GLN A 165 9.78 33.58 15.43
N GLY A 166 10.81 33.29 14.64
CA GLY A 166 12.21 33.37 15.08
C GLY A 166 12.58 32.34 16.14
N ILE A 167 11.73 31.32 16.36
CA ILE A 167 12.02 30.23 17.28
C ILE A 167 13.10 29.39 16.62
N SER A 168 14.35 29.52 17.11
CA SER A 168 15.44 28.72 16.60
C SER A 168 15.15 27.25 16.91
N PRO A 169 15.39 26.31 15.97
CA PRO A 169 15.22 24.87 16.22
C PRO A 169 16.01 24.36 17.45
N ARG A 170 17.05 25.11 17.87
CA ARG A 170 17.81 24.83 19.10
C ARG A 170 17.02 25.09 20.38
N ASP A 171 16.10 26.05 20.37
CA ASP A 171 15.37 26.49 21.58
C ASP A 171 14.18 25.56 21.89
N ALA A 172 13.62 24.89 20.88
CA ALA A 172 12.56 23.90 21.05
C ALA A 172 13.06 22.59 21.68
N GLN A 173 14.34 22.23 21.49
CA GLN A 173 14.92 21.00 22.05
C GLN A 173 15.39 21.16 23.50
N SER A 174 15.72 22.37 23.96
CA SER A 174 16.15 22.62 25.34
C SER A 174 15.00 22.68 26.35
N SER A 175 13.78 22.99 25.90
CA SER A 175 12.60 23.14 26.76
C SER A 175 11.97 21.80 27.20
N GLY A 176 12.26 20.69 26.51
CA GLY A 176 11.65 19.37 26.77
C GLY A 176 12.37 18.47 27.80
N ALA A 177 13.50 18.89 28.37
CA ALA A 177 14.36 18.01 29.18
C ALA A 177 14.18 18.12 30.71
N GLN A 178 13.24 18.92 31.22
CA GLN A 178 12.94 18.94 32.65
C GLN A 178 11.82 17.94 32.99
N ALA A 179 12.19 16.67 33.08
CA ALA A 179 11.35 15.68 33.75
C ALA A 179 11.35 15.96 35.27
N PRO A 180 10.17 16.04 35.92
CA PRO A 180 10.10 16.22 37.37
C PRO A 180 10.69 14.99 38.05
N ARG A 181 11.73 15.20 38.86
CA ARG A 181 12.23 14.17 39.78
C ARG A 181 11.15 13.89 40.81
N ALA A 182 10.51 12.73 40.70
CA ALA A 182 9.67 12.20 41.76
C ALA A 182 10.57 11.79 42.93
N SER A 183 10.32 12.42 44.08
CA SER A 183 10.79 12.03 45.41
C SER A 183 9.81 11.03 46.03
#